data_AF-A0A9W4CH59-F1
#
_entry.id   AF-A0A9W4CH59-F1
#
_cell.length_a   1.000
_cell.length_b   1.000
_cell.length_c   1.000
_cell.angle_alpha   90.00
_cell.angle_beta   90.00
_cell.angle_gamma   90.00
#
_symmetry.space_group_name_H-M   'P 1'
#
loop_
_entity.id
_entity.type
_entity.pdbx_description
1 polymer ?
#
loop_
_entity_poly.entity_id
_entity_poly.type
_entity_poly.pdbx_seq_one_letter_code
_entity_poly.pdbx_strand_id
1 'polypeptide(L)'
;MTQAARWGQIKEIPKDAEKKAHQAWRTDLYREIANEMGIECPKEDYKIEPAEFFIDKKAFDPSDPVGYLKSFEIRANRPQSLFLS
;
A
#
# COMPACT_ATOMS: atom_id res chain seq x y z
N MET A 1 -0.37 4.34 -1.89
CA MET A 1 -1.78 4.70 -2.20
C MET A 1 -2.75 4.33 -1.07
N THR A 2 -2.58 3.18 -0.41
CA THR A 2 -3.46 2.70 0.68
C THR A 2 -3.63 3.69 1.84
N GLN A 3 -2.54 4.22 2.40
CA GLN A 3 -2.61 5.22 3.47
C GLN A 3 -3.19 6.57 3.01
N ALA A 4 -2.98 6.95 1.74
CA ALA A 4 -3.59 8.14 1.16
C ALA A 4 -5.12 7.99 1.09
N ALA A 5 -5.63 6.80 0.75
CA ALA A 5 -7.05 6.49 0.80
C ALA A 5 -7.58 6.47 2.24
N ARG A 6 -6.80 5.94 3.20
CA ARG A 6 -7.15 5.92 4.63
C ARG A 6 -7.45 7.31 5.18
N TRP A 7 -6.61 8.28 4.81
CA TRP A 7 -6.69 9.66 5.30
C TRP A 7 -7.43 10.61 4.35
N GLY A 8 -8.11 10.09 3.33
CA GLY A 8 -8.96 10.89 2.45
C GLY A 8 -8.22 11.79 1.45
N GLN A 9 -6.91 11.63 1.28
CA GLN A 9 -6.13 12.33 0.24
C GLN A 9 -6.54 11.88 -1.17
N ILE A 10 -6.96 10.61 -1.30
CA ILE A 10 -7.66 10.09 -2.47
C ILE A 10 -8.97 9.45 -2.01
N LYS A 11 -10.03 9.57 -2.83
CA LYS A 11 -11.37 9.10 -2.45
C LYS A 11 -11.40 7.60 -2.15
N GLU A 12 -10.73 6.81 -2.96
CA GLU A 12 -10.63 5.36 -2.79
C GLU A 12 -9.34 4.85 -3.46
N ILE A 13 -8.96 3.61 -3.16
CA ILE A 13 -7.86 2.95 -3.87
C ILE A 13 -8.33 2.71 -5.31
N PRO A 14 -7.62 3.22 -6.34
CA PRO A 14 -8.03 3.02 -7.72
C PRO A 14 -8.07 1.54 -8.09
N LYS A 15 -9.03 1.15 -8.92
CA LYS A 15 -9.14 -0.24 -9.41
C LYS A 15 -7.91 -0.67 -10.21
N ASP A 16 -7.25 0.29 -10.87
CA ASP A 16 -6.01 0.12 -11.63
C ASP A 16 -4.77 0.54 -10.81
N ALA A 17 -4.82 0.45 -9.48
CA ALA A 17 -3.72 0.89 -8.60
C ALA A 17 -2.37 0.27 -8.95
N GLU A 18 -2.32 -1.02 -9.29
CA GLU A 18 -1.09 -1.70 -9.70
C GLU A 18 -0.49 -1.10 -10.97
N LYS A 19 -1.32 -0.87 -12.00
CA LYS A 19 -0.89 -0.21 -13.23
C LYS A 19 -0.35 1.18 -12.97
N LYS A 20 -1.03 1.97 -12.14
CA LYS A 20 -0.58 3.33 -11.76
C LYS A 20 0.73 3.28 -10.97
N ALA A 21 0.86 2.33 -10.04
CA ALA A 21 2.07 2.13 -9.27
C ALA A 21 3.25 1.80 -10.20
N HIS A 22 3.09 0.86 -11.13
CA HIS A 22 4.14 0.50 -12.10
C HIS A 22 4.50 1.66 -13.05
N GLN A 23 3.54 2.51 -13.43
CA GLN A 23 3.83 3.68 -14.26
C GLN A 23 4.70 4.72 -13.53
N ALA A 24 4.47 4.92 -12.24
CA ALA A 24 5.20 5.90 -11.43
C ALA A 24 6.48 5.33 -10.80
N TRP A 25 6.48 4.05 -10.44
CA TRP A 25 7.53 3.34 -9.71
C TRP A 25 8.26 2.38 -10.63
N ARG A 26 9.23 2.92 -11.40
CA ARG A 26 10.00 2.21 -12.42
C ARG A 26 11.16 1.40 -11.83
N THR A 27 10.82 0.36 -11.08
CA THR A 27 11.80 -0.55 -10.47
C THR A 27 12.60 -1.34 -11.49
N ASP A 28 12.06 -1.53 -12.70
CA ASP A 28 12.77 -2.07 -13.86
C ASP A 28 14.00 -1.23 -14.21
N LEU A 29 13.83 0.10 -14.36
CA LEU A 29 14.94 1.02 -14.62
C LEU A 29 15.92 1.07 -13.45
N TYR A 30 15.41 1.06 -12.22
CA TYR A 30 16.26 1.03 -11.03
C TYR A 30 17.16 -0.22 -11.02
N ARG A 31 16.60 -1.40 -11.29
CA ARG A 31 17.35 -2.67 -11.35
C ARG A 31 18.37 -2.69 -12.47
N GLU A 32 18.03 -2.14 -13.65
CA GLU A 32 18.93 -2.02 -14.78
C GLU A 32 20.19 -1.24 -14.38
N ILE A 33 20.02 -0.05 -13.82
CA ILE A 33 21.12 0.82 -13.38
C ILE A 33 21.91 0.17 -12.23
N ALA A 34 21.23 -0.42 -11.24
CA ALA A 34 21.90 -1.11 -10.14
C ALA A 34 22.81 -2.24 -10.66
N ASN A 35 22.34 -2.99 -11.66
CA ASN A 35 23.13 -4.04 -12.31
C ASN A 35 24.35 -3.48 -13.06
N GLU A 36 24.22 -2.35 -13.77
CA GLU A 36 25.36 -1.67 -14.40
C GLU A 36 26.42 -1.23 -13.38
N MET A 37 25.99 -0.86 -12.18
CA MET A 37 26.87 -0.45 -11.08
C MET A 37 27.43 -1.62 -10.27
N GLY A 38 27.06 -2.86 -10.59
CA GLY A 38 27.46 -4.06 -9.82
C GLY A 38 26.84 -4.11 -8.41
N ILE A 39 25.72 -3.43 -8.20
CA ILE A 39 24.99 -3.40 -6.92
C ILE A 39 23.94 -4.52 -6.93
N GLU A 40 23.97 -5.39 -5.92
CA GLU A 40 22.93 -6.40 -5.75
C GLU A 40 21.58 -5.74 -5.46
N CYS A 41 20.58 -6.08 -6.28
CA CYS A 41 19.24 -5.53 -6.17
C CYS A 41 18.19 -6.65 -6.10
N PRO A 42 17.19 -6.57 -5.19
CA PRO A 42 16.07 -7.50 -5.15
C PRO A 42 15.30 -7.57 -6.48
N LYS A 43 14.74 -8.75 -6.77
CA LYS A 43 13.96 -8.99 -8.00
C LYS A 43 12.47 -8.72 -7.79
N GLU A 44 12.02 -8.79 -6.55
CA GLU A 44 10.63 -8.65 -6.14
C GLU A 44 10.26 -7.18 -5.96
N ASP A 45 9.12 -6.78 -6.51
CA ASP A 45 8.57 -5.42 -6.33
C ASP A 45 7.68 -5.30 -5.08
N TYR A 46 7.41 -6.43 -4.42
CA TYR A 46 6.52 -6.53 -3.28
C TYR A 46 7.29 -6.93 -2.02
N LYS A 47 6.99 -6.24 -0.94
CA LYS A 47 7.45 -6.58 0.41
C LYS A 47 6.25 -6.77 1.31
N ILE A 48 6.10 -7.98 1.85
CA ILE A 48 5.15 -8.26 2.92
C ILE A 48 5.77 -7.77 4.21
N GLU A 49 5.05 -6.94 4.95
CA GLU A 49 5.50 -6.41 6.24
C GLU A 49 4.74 -7.11 7.37
N PRO A 50 5.43 -7.89 8.22
CA PRO A 50 4.82 -8.55 9.37
C PRO A 50 4.16 -7.56 10.35
N ALA A 51 3.15 -8.05 11.07
CA ALA A 51 2.40 -7.25 12.05
C ALA A 51 3.31 -6.68 13.15
N GLU A 52 4.34 -7.42 13.53
CA GLU A 52 5.24 -7.09 14.63
C GLU A 52 5.99 -5.78 14.40
N PHE A 53 6.22 -5.42 13.13
CA PHE A 53 6.92 -4.20 12.71
C PHE A 53 6.06 -2.95 12.82
N PHE A 54 4.73 -3.09 12.97
CA PHE A 54 3.84 -1.96 13.18
C PHE A 54 3.43 -1.86 14.66
N ILE A 55 3.32 -0.62 15.15
CA ILE A 55 2.89 -0.33 16.52
C ILE A 55 1.45 -0.81 16.82
N ASP A 56 0.62 -0.90 15.78
CA ASP A 56 -0.79 -1.31 15.86
C ASP A 56 -1.01 -2.80 15.53
N LYS A 57 0.08 -3.56 15.34
CA LYS A 57 0.08 -5.01 15.08
C LYS A 57 -0.78 -5.42 13.88
N LYS A 58 -0.81 -4.61 12.82
CA LYS A 58 -1.49 -4.93 11.55
C LYS A 58 -0.47 -5.21 10.45
N ALA A 59 -0.40 -6.46 10.01
CA ALA A 59 0.46 -6.85 8.88
C ALA A 59 -0.01 -6.18 7.59
N PHE A 60 0.94 -5.80 6.73
CA PHE A 60 0.66 -5.25 5.41
C PHE A 60 1.03 -6.26 4.32
N ASP A 61 0.00 -6.69 3.58
CA ASP A 61 0.14 -7.49 2.38
C ASP A 61 -0.18 -6.61 1.16
N PRO A 62 0.80 -6.34 0.27
CA PRO A 62 0.58 -5.56 -0.95
C PRO A 62 -0.45 -6.16 -1.91
N SER A 63 -0.75 -7.47 -1.83
CA SER A 63 -1.74 -8.14 -2.68
C SER A 63 -3.19 -7.86 -2.25
N ASP A 64 -3.43 -7.43 -1.00
CA ASP A 64 -4.74 -7.03 -0.50
C ASP A 64 -4.73 -5.65 0.20
N PRO A 65 -4.49 -4.56 -0.55
CA PRO A 65 -4.45 -3.22 0.00
C PRO A 65 -5.84 -2.75 0.49
N VAL A 66 -6.92 -3.33 -0.05
CA VAL A 66 -8.30 -3.00 0.34
C VAL A 66 -8.65 -3.63 1.69
N GLY A 67 -8.29 -4.91 1.92
CA GLY A 67 -8.45 -5.58 3.20
C GLY A 67 -7.62 -4.91 4.29
N TYR A 68 -6.36 -4.58 4.00
CA TYR A 68 -5.52 -3.82 4.93
C TYR A 68 -6.17 -2.48 5.33
N LEU A 69 -6.67 -1.69 4.37
CA LEU A 69 -7.38 -0.44 4.63
C LEU A 69 -8.62 -0.64 5.51
N LYS A 70 -9.41 -1.69 5.23
CA LYS A 70 -10.64 -2.00 5.99
C LYS A 70 -10.37 -2.45 7.42
N SER A 71 -9.16 -2.96 7.70
CA SER A 71 -8.75 -3.40 9.03
C SER A 71 -8.62 -2.25 10.05
N PHE A 72 -8.55 -0.99 9.60
CA PHE A 72 -8.43 0.17 10.48
C PHE A 72 -9.79 0.68 10.96
N GLU A 73 -9.94 0.82 12.27
CA GLU A 73 -11.13 1.41 12.88
C GLU A 73 -11.29 2.89 12.50
N ILE A 74 -10.18 3.64 12.45
CA ILE A 74 -10.15 5.05 12.08
C ILE A 74 -9.66 5.17 10.63
N ARG A 75 -10.58 5.57 9.74
CA ARG A 75 -10.36 5.83 8.30
C ARG A 75 -11.47 6.74 7.76
N ALA A 76 -11.17 7.54 6.74
CA ALA A 76 -12.06 8.58 6.20
C ALA A 76 -13.43 8.05 5.73
N ASN A 77 -13.47 6.93 5.00
CA ASN A 77 -14.71 6.39 4.42
C ASN A 77 -15.30 5.21 5.23
N ARG A 78 -15.12 5.20 6.56
CA ARG A 78 -15.79 4.19 7.40
C ARG A 78 -17.29 4.51 7.48
N PRO A 79 -18.19 3.57 7.18
CA PRO A 79 -19.62 3.76 7.44
C PRO A 79 -19.85 4.04 8.92
N GLN A 80 -20.54 5.14 9.23
CA GLN A 80 -20.92 5.49 10.60
C GLN A 80 -22.36 5.04 10.84
N SER A 81 -22.58 4.23 11.87
CA SER A 81 -23.91 4.00 12.43
C SER A 81 -24.16 5.07 13.48
N LEU A 82 -24.95 6.09 13.13
CA LEU A 82 -25.44 7.09 14.09
C LEU A 82 -26.73 6.55 14.69
N PHE A 83 -26.70 6.19 15.97
CA PHE A 83 -27.93 5.94 16.72
C PHE A 83 -28.53 7.30 17.09
N LEU A 84 -29.62 7.66 16.43
CA LEU A 84 -30.44 8.80 16.81
C LEU A 84 -31.41 8.31 17.89
N SER A 85 -31.27 8.85 19.11
CA SER A 85 -32.19 8.65 20.24
C SER A 85 -33.47 9.46 20.07
#